data_AF-A0A527IFB5-F1
#
_entry.id   AF-A0A527IFB5-F1
#
_cell.length_a   1.000
_cell.length_b   1.000
_cell.length_c   1.000
_cell.angle_alpha   90.00
_cell.angle_beta   90.00
_cell.angle_gamma   90.00
#
_symmetry.space_group_name_H-M   'P 1'
#
loop_
_entity.id
_entity.type
_entity.pdbx_description
1 polymer ?
#
loop_
_entity_poly.entity_id
_entity_poly.type
_entity_poly.pdbx_seq_one_letter_code
_entity_poly.pdbx_strand_id
1 'polypeptide(L)'
;YERDVLVALARLLKGFGSPVLVLGGGPSEAAAGAHTADDYRAFCRALEDIGKRTKDLGIETVYHPHLDTFIERRDQLDRMMDELDTGLAGLCIDPAHLAHTNSDPVDAVKTYISAVRYMHFKDTRVDPALKGYDRYGAFCELGAGVVDLAGIVDVLLDANYDGLAIIELDASKKTAEQSTLESIAYVRDTLGLVLTPQGAKAT
;
A
#
# COMPACT_ATOMS: atom_id res chain seq x y z
N TYR A 1 -16.42 18.88 4.44
CA TYR A 1 -15.94 19.05 3.06
C TYR A 1 -15.08 17.87 2.63
N GLU A 2 -13.83 17.74 3.07
CA GLU A 2 -12.94 16.63 2.62
C GLU A 2 -13.52 15.23 2.92
N ARG A 3 -14.08 15.03 4.12
CA ARG A 3 -14.77 13.77 4.46
C ARG A 3 -15.99 13.49 3.58
N ASP A 4 -16.74 14.51 3.20
CA ASP A 4 -17.92 14.35 2.34
C ASP A 4 -17.51 13.99 0.91
N VAL A 5 -16.37 14.52 0.44
CA VAL A 5 -15.76 14.13 -0.84
C VAL A 5 -15.35 12.67 -0.81
N LEU A 6 -14.69 12.20 0.27
CA LEU A 6 -14.29 10.80 0.40
C LEU A 6 -15.50 9.84 0.42
N VAL A 7 -16.59 10.22 1.08
CA VAL A 7 -17.84 9.43 1.04
C VAL A 7 -18.46 9.43 -0.36
N ALA A 8 -18.40 10.55 -1.09
CA ALA A 8 -18.85 10.60 -2.49
C ALA A 8 -18.00 9.70 -3.40
N LEU A 9 -16.68 9.68 -3.21
CA LEU A 9 -15.76 8.76 -3.90
C LEU A 9 -16.07 7.30 -3.57
N ALA A 10 -16.36 6.97 -2.30
CA ALA A 10 -16.76 5.61 -1.94
C ALA A 10 -18.06 5.17 -2.65
N ARG A 11 -19.04 6.06 -2.82
CA ARG A 11 -20.24 5.76 -3.61
C ARG A 11 -19.92 5.53 -5.09
N LEU A 12 -19.00 6.31 -5.65
CA LEU A 12 -18.53 6.14 -7.02
C LEU A 12 -17.84 4.78 -7.19
N LEU A 13 -16.92 4.44 -6.29
CA LEU A 13 -16.21 3.15 -6.25
C LEU A 13 -17.19 1.98 -6.18
N LYS A 14 -18.20 2.07 -5.31
CA LYS A 14 -19.29 1.09 -5.25
C LYS A 14 -20.00 0.93 -6.59
N GLY A 15 -20.27 2.03 -7.29
CA GLY A 15 -20.88 2.02 -8.62
C GLY A 15 -20.05 1.27 -9.67
N PHE A 16 -18.72 1.24 -9.51
CA PHE A 16 -17.79 0.47 -10.35
C PHE A 16 -17.48 -0.93 -9.81
N GLY A 17 -18.09 -1.35 -8.70
CA GLY A 17 -17.82 -2.64 -8.06
C GLY A 17 -16.45 -2.73 -7.38
N SER A 18 -15.77 -1.60 -7.15
CA SER A 18 -14.53 -1.61 -6.37
C SER A 18 -14.85 -1.87 -4.89
N PRO A 19 -14.11 -2.76 -4.21
CA PRO A 19 -14.35 -3.07 -2.80
C PRO A 19 -13.57 -2.17 -1.83
N VAL A 20 -12.59 -1.40 -2.31
CA VAL A 20 -11.61 -0.71 -1.45
C VAL A 20 -11.46 0.76 -1.84
N LEU A 21 -11.38 1.62 -0.82
CA LEU A 21 -10.93 3.01 -0.90
C LEU A 21 -9.52 3.10 -0.29
N VAL A 22 -8.52 3.35 -1.13
CA VAL A 22 -7.14 3.57 -0.69
C VAL A 22 -6.93 5.06 -0.40
N LEU A 23 -6.55 5.37 0.83
CA LEU A 23 -6.23 6.72 1.28
C LEU A 23 -4.72 6.85 1.49
N GLY A 24 -4.14 7.95 1.02
CA GLY A 24 -2.76 8.31 1.32
C GLY A 24 -2.66 9.78 1.74
N GLY A 25 -1.45 10.24 2.01
CA GLY A 25 -1.18 11.65 2.29
C GLY A 25 -1.20 12.01 3.77
N GLY A 26 -1.51 13.28 4.04
CA GLY A 26 -1.20 13.96 5.30
C GLY A 26 0.21 14.57 5.26
N PRO A 27 0.45 15.69 5.96
CA PRO A 27 1.72 16.39 5.88
C PRO A 27 2.83 15.56 6.52
N SER A 28 3.98 15.40 5.83
CA SER A 28 5.14 14.71 6.39
C SER A 28 5.85 15.52 7.46
N GLU A 29 6.70 14.86 8.25
CA GLU A 29 7.56 15.54 9.22
C GLU A 29 8.54 16.50 8.57
N ALA A 30 8.94 16.26 7.31
CA ALA A 30 9.78 17.18 6.56
C ALA A 30 9.05 18.50 6.25
N ALA A 31 7.72 18.46 6.08
CA ALA A 31 6.90 19.63 5.78
C ALA A 31 6.34 20.32 7.04
N ALA A 32 5.98 19.56 8.07
CA ALA A 32 5.25 20.05 9.24
C ALA A 32 6.02 19.94 10.57
N GLY A 33 7.22 19.36 10.57
CA GLY A 33 7.95 19.01 11.79
C GLY A 33 7.48 17.69 12.40
N ALA A 34 8.19 17.23 13.44
CA ALA A 34 7.92 15.94 14.07
C ALA A 34 6.47 15.84 14.58
N HIS A 35 5.81 14.71 14.29
CA HIS A 35 4.43 14.49 14.70
C HIS A 35 4.35 14.12 16.19
N THR A 36 3.48 14.81 16.92
CA THR A 36 3.20 14.54 18.33
C THR A 36 2.21 13.39 18.50
N ALA A 37 2.09 12.85 19.71
CA ALA A 37 1.09 11.82 19.99
C ALA A 37 -0.36 12.29 19.72
N ASP A 38 -0.66 13.57 19.90
CA ASP A 38 -1.97 14.13 19.57
C ASP A 38 -2.22 14.15 18.06
N ASP A 39 -1.18 14.38 17.25
CA ASP A 39 -1.28 14.32 15.79
C ASP A 39 -1.62 12.91 15.31
N TYR A 40 -0.93 11.88 15.83
CA TYR A 40 -1.25 10.47 15.51
C TYR A 40 -2.68 10.10 15.92
N ARG A 41 -3.12 10.50 17.12
CA ARG A 41 -4.50 10.28 17.57
C ARG A 41 -5.51 10.93 16.65
N ALA A 42 -5.31 12.21 16.32
CA ALA A 42 -6.21 12.95 15.44
C ALA A 42 -6.28 12.34 14.04
N PHE A 43 -5.13 11.92 13.51
CA PHE A 43 -5.02 11.25 12.22
C PHE A 43 -5.79 9.93 12.20
N CYS A 44 -5.58 9.05 13.18
CA CYS A 44 -6.28 7.77 13.28
C CYS A 44 -7.79 7.95 13.46
N ARG A 45 -8.24 8.88 14.32
CA ARG A 45 -9.69 9.16 14.47
C ARG A 45 -10.32 9.66 13.17
N ALA A 46 -9.59 10.41 12.36
CA ALA A 46 -10.09 10.87 11.07
C ALA A 46 -10.22 9.69 10.08
N LEU A 47 -9.21 8.82 9.99
CA LEU A 47 -9.25 7.61 9.16
C LEU A 47 -10.41 6.69 9.56
N GLU A 48 -10.60 6.47 10.85
CA GLU A 48 -11.68 5.63 11.36
C GLU A 48 -13.08 6.21 11.14
N ASP A 49 -13.27 7.53 11.25
CA ASP A 49 -14.54 8.17 10.91
C ASP A 49 -14.87 7.97 9.42
N ILE A 50 -13.86 8.04 8.54
CA ILE A 50 -14.03 7.71 7.12
C ILE A 50 -14.38 6.23 6.96
N GLY A 51 -13.61 5.33 7.58
CA GLY A 51 -13.81 3.89 7.56
C GLY A 51 -15.21 3.47 8.02
N LYS A 52 -15.72 4.06 9.11
CA LYS A 52 -17.11 3.83 9.58
C LYS A 52 -18.13 4.17 8.50
N ARG A 53 -17.97 5.31 7.83
CA ARG A 53 -18.93 5.81 6.83
C ARG A 53 -18.89 5.02 5.52
N THR A 54 -17.73 4.55 5.12
CA THR A 54 -17.53 3.78 3.88
C THR A 54 -17.89 2.31 4.05
N LYS A 55 -17.72 1.74 5.26
CA LYS A 55 -18.14 0.39 5.59
C LYS A 55 -19.65 0.16 5.40
N ASP A 56 -20.48 1.15 5.73
CA ASP A 56 -21.93 1.11 5.46
C ASP A 56 -22.26 1.05 3.95
N LEU A 57 -21.32 1.45 3.10
CA LEU A 57 -21.43 1.34 1.64
C LEU A 57 -20.89 0.00 1.11
N GLY A 58 -20.26 -0.82 1.95
CA GLY A 58 -19.55 -2.03 1.54
C GLY A 58 -18.17 -1.77 0.95
N ILE A 59 -17.56 -0.63 1.30
CA ILE A 59 -16.22 -0.22 0.84
C ILE A 59 -15.26 -0.25 2.03
N GLU A 60 -14.25 -1.12 1.96
CA GLU A 60 -13.17 -1.17 2.93
C GLU A 60 -12.31 0.08 2.77
N THR A 61 -11.96 0.75 3.88
CA THR A 61 -10.99 1.86 3.84
C THR A 61 -9.64 1.37 4.28
N VAL A 62 -8.61 1.71 3.51
CA VAL A 62 -7.23 1.38 3.85
C VAL A 62 -6.37 2.63 3.81
N TYR A 63 -5.40 2.72 4.70
CA TYR A 63 -4.37 3.75 4.63
C TYR A 63 -3.10 3.21 3.99
N HIS A 64 -2.51 4.00 3.11
CA HIS A 64 -1.30 3.72 2.36
C HIS A 64 -0.15 4.59 2.88
N PRO A 65 0.71 4.07 3.79
CA PRO A 65 1.98 4.69 4.12
C PRO A 65 2.81 4.90 2.87
N HIS A 66 3.34 6.10 2.70
CA HIS A 66 3.95 6.54 1.45
C HIS A 66 5.03 7.59 1.72
N LEU A 67 6.02 7.66 0.83
CA LEU A 67 7.07 8.68 0.89
C LEU A 67 6.48 10.09 0.92
N ASP A 68 7.06 10.98 1.71
CA ASP A 68 6.64 12.39 1.81
C ASP A 68 5.21 12.59 2.38
N THR A 69 4.66 11.59 3.08
CA THR A 69 3.35 11.68 3.76
C THR A 69 3.46 11.59 5.28
N PHE A 70 2.32 11.64 5.98
CA PHE A 70 2.25 11.58 7.45
C PHE A 70 2.92 10.31 8.01
N ILE A 71 2.76 9.18 7.32
CA ILE A 71 3.45 7.93 7.64
C ILE A 71 4.34 7.55 6.46
N GLU A 72 5.64 7.70 6.64
CA GLU A 72 6.66 7.38 5.63
C GLU A 72 7.56 6.21 6.08
N ARG A 73 7.92 6.18 7.36
CA ARG A 73 8.91 5.24 7.93
C ARG A 73 8.26 4.19 8.83
N ARG A 74 8.99 3.10 9.10
CA ARG A 74 8.54 2.03 10.01
C ARG A 74 8.17 2.53 11.41
N ASP A 75 8.96 3.40 12.03
CA ASP A 75 8.68 3.92 13.37
C ASP A 75 7.37 4.72 13.43
N GLN A 76 7.00 5.38 12.33
CA GLN A 76 5.75 6.11 12.21
C GLN A 76 4.57 5.15 11.97
N LEU A 77 4.77 4.11 11.16
CA LEU A 77 3.79 3.06 10.94
C LEU A 77 3.45 2.38 12.27
N ASP A 78 4.46 2.03 13.07
CA ASP A 78 4.27 1.38 14.36
C ASP A 78 3.41 2.25 15.29
N ARG A 79 3.72 3.54 15.39
CA ARG A 79 2.94 4.50 16.18
C ARG A 79 1.51 4.66 15.70
N MET A 80 1.28 4.64 14.38
CA MET A 80 -0.07 4.69 13.84
C MET A 80 -0.83 3.41 14.22
N MET A 81 -0.19 2.25 14.11
CA MET A 81 -0.81 0.96 14.40
C MET A 81 -1.10 0.74 15.88
N ASP A 82 -0.36 1.38 16.79
CA ASP A 82 -0.68 1.42 18.21
C ASP A 82 -1.99 2.19 18.51
N GLU A 83 -2.36 3.13 17.65
CA GLU A 83 -3.53 4.00 17.82
C GLU A 83 -4.75 3.56 16.99
N LEU A 84 -4.52 3.01 15.79
CA LEU A 84 -5.56 2.74 14.80
C LEU A 84 -6.45 1.55 15.18
N ASP A 85 -7.76 1.74 15.20
CA ASP A 85 -8.70 0.61 15.23
C ASP A 85 -8.79 -0.05 13.84
N THR A 86 -8.09 -1.18 13.69
CA THR A 86 -8.00 -1.93 12.44
C THR A 86 -9.31 -2.59 12.00
N GLY A 87 -10.35 -2.59 12.85
CA GLY A 87 -11.70 -3.02 12.49
C GLY A 87 -12.48 -1.97 11.68
N LEU A 88 -11.95 -0.75 11.60
CA LEU A 88 -12.55 0.40 10.92
C LEU A 88 -11.75 0.85 9.71
N ALA A 89 -10.42 0.74 9.75
CA ALA A 89 -9.56 0.99 8.60
C ALA A 89 -8.38 0.02 8.58
N GLY A 90 -8.08 -0.54 7.40
CA GLY A 90 -6.94 -1.43 7.19
C GLY A 90 -5.71 -0.72 6.65
N LEU A 91 -4.74 -1.52 6.20
CA LEU A 91 -3.52 -1.06 5.55
C LEU A 91 -3.49 -1.43 4.07
N CYS A 92 -2.98 -0.49 3.29
CA CYS A 92 -2.32 -0.73 2.01
C CYS A 92 -0.81 -0.65 2.24
N ILE A 93 -0.12 -1.78 2.34
CA ILE A 93 1.34 -1.75 2.43
C ILE A 93 1.92 -1.76 1.02
N ASP A 94 2.82 -0.82 0.79
CA ASP A 94 3.68 -0.79 -0.38
C ASP A 94 5.13 -1.00 0.05
N PRO A 95 5.75 -2.10 -0.37
CA PRO A 95 7.08 -2.45 0.10
C PRO A 95 8.18 -1.57 -0.48
N ALA A 96 7.98 -0.95 -1.65
CA ALA A 96 8.98 -0.11 -2.28
C ALA A 96 9.14 1.23 -1.53
N HIS A 97 8.05 1.82 -1.03
CA HIS A 97 8.14 3.02 -0.19
C HIS A 97 8.86 2.74 1.14
N LEU A 98 8.59 1.59 1.77
CA LEU A 98 9.29 1.17 2.99
C LEU A 98 10.79 0.93 2.75
N ALA A 99 11.15 0.30 1.64
CA ALA A 99 12.55 0.09 1.29
C ALA A 99 13.33 1.42 1.14
N HIS A 100 12.70 2.45 0.58
CA HIS A 100 13.29 3.79 0.46
C HIS A 100 13.57 4.49 1.80
N THR A 101 12.92 4.05 2.88
CA THR A 101 13.16 4.56 4.22
C THR A 101 14.10 3.68 5.04
N ASN A 102 14.74 2.70 4.40
CA ASN A 102 15.57 1.65 5.03
C ASN A 102 14.79 0.79 6.04
N SER A 103 13.48 0.67 5.84
CA SER A 103 12.63 -0.25 6.59
C SER A 103 12.64 -1.63 5.94
N ASP A 104 12.52 -2.70 6.73
CA ASP A 104 12.32 -4.06 6.21
C ASP A 104 10.84 -4.26 5.83
N PRO A 105 10.51 -4.41 4.54
CA PRO A 105 9.13 -4.56 4.11
C PRO A 105 8.52 -5.92 4.49
N VAL A 106 9.30 -7.00 4.50
CA VAL A 106 8.83 -8.34 4.87
C VAL A 106 8.41 -8.33 6.34
N ASP A 107 9.25 -7.74 7.20
CA ASP A 107 8.94 -7.61 8.62
C ASP A 107 7.70 -6.73 8.86
N ALA A 108 7.54 -5.62 8.12
CA ALA A 108 6.36 -4.76 8.25
C ALA A 108 5.07 -5.48 7.85
N VAL A 109 5.08 -6.18 6.70
CA VAL A 109 3.93 -6.98 6.26
C VAL A 109 3.62 -8.08 7.27
N LYS A 110 4.63 -8.81 7.73
CA LYS A 110 4.47 -9.89 8.72
C LYS A 110 3.90 -9.38 10.04
N THR A 111 4.38 -8.25 10.53
CA THR A 111 3.95 -7.64 11.79
C THR A 111 2.48 -7.22 11.72
N TYR A 112 2.06 -6.65 10.58
CA TYR A 112 0.73 -6.07 10.42
C TYR A 112 -0.22 -6.85 9.51
N ILE A 113 0.09 -8.11 9.20
CA ILE A 113 -0.64 -8.92 8.22
C ILE A 113 -2.14 -8.99 8.50
N SER A 114 -2.53 -9.02 9.78
CA SER A 114 -3.94 -9.03 10.20
C SER A 114 -4.70 -7.74 9.87
N ALA A 115 -4.01 -6.63 9.57
CA ALA A 115 -4.59 -5.34 9.20
C ALA A 115 -4.45 -5.04 7.70
N VAL A 116 -3.62 -5.78 6.97
CA VAL A 116 -3.47 -5.63 5.51
C VAL A 116 -4.76 -6.06 4.80
N ARG A 117 -5.29 -5.20 3.93
CA ARG A 117 -6.49 -5.47 3.10
C ARG A 117 -6.26 -5.20 1.62
N TYR A 118 -5.18 -4.50 1.31
CA TYR A 118 -4.74 -4.18 -0.03
C TYR A 118 -3.21 -4.22 -0.04
N MET A 119 -2.61 -4.78 -1.07
CA MET A 119 -1.15 -4.83 -1.20
C MET A 119 -0.72 -4.26 -2.53
N HIS A 120 0.31 -3.43 -2.50
CA HIS A 120 1.07 -3.13 -3.69
C HIS A 120 2.20 -4.14 -3.82
N PHE A 121 2.33 -4.69 -5.02
CA PHE A 121 3.52 -5.37 -5.50
C PHE A 121 4.28 -4.35 -6.30
N LYS A 122 5.28 -3.75 -5.67
CA LYS A 122 6.10 -2.68 -6.22
C LYS A 122 7.54 -2.95 -5.84
N ASP A 123 8.45 -2.68 -6.75
CA ASP A 123 9.88 -2.88 -6.54
C ASP A 123 10.63 -1.56 -6.76
N THR A 124 11.79 -1.46 -6.14
CA THR A 124 12.62 -0.27 -6.23
C THR A 124 14.09 -0.58 -6.13
N ARG A 125 14.91 0.28 -6.72
CA ARG A 125 16.33 0.38 -6.38
C ARG A 125 16.49 1.39 -5.26
N VAL A 126 17.33 1.08 -4.28
CA VAL A 126 17.65 2.03 -3.21
C VAL A 126 19.00 2.67 -3.52
N ASP A 127 18.98 3.98 -3.73
CA ASP A 127 20.18 4.81 -3.84
C ASP A 127 20.14 5.91 -2.75
N PRO A 128 21.05 5.86 -1.75
CA PRO A 128 21.14 6.86 -0.69
C PRO A 128 21.38 8.29 -1.17
N ALA A 129 21.87 8.48 -2.41
CA ALA A 129 22.08 9.80 -3.01
C ALA A 129 20.77 10.47 -3.45
N LEU A 130 19.71 9.69 -3.72
CA LEU A 130 18.42 10.23 -4.13
C LEU A 130 17.72 10.92 -2.96
N LYS A 131 17.12 12.08 -3.23
CA LYS A 131 16.40 12.91 -2.24
C LYS A 131 15.11 13.43 -2.84
N GLY A 132 14.12 13.67 -1.97
CA GLY A 132 12.82 14.21 -2.37
C GLY A 132 12.22 13.41 -3.54
N TYR A 133 11.81 14.13 -4.58
CA TYR A 133 11.13 13.56 -5.74
C TYR A 133 12.02 12.64 -6.60
N ASP A 134 13.34 12.74 -6.51
CA ASP A 134 14.25 11.87 -7.30
C ASP A 134 14.14 10.39 -6.87
N ARG A 135 13.68 10.13 -5.64
CA ARG A 135 13.45 8.77 -5.13
C ARG A 135 12.45 7.99 -5.99
N TYR A 136 11.43 8.67 -6.53
CA TYR A 136 10.39 8.05 -7.35
C TYR A 136 10.94 7.53 -8.69
N GLY A 137 12.06 8.08 -9.17
CA GLY A 137 12.74 7.59 -10.36
C GLY A 137 13.46 6.25 -10.17
N ALA A 138 13.53 5.74 -8.94
CA ALA A 138 14.19 4.48 -8.62
C ALA A 138 13.23 3.27 -8.62
N PHE A 139 11.91 3.51 -8.62
CA PHE A 139 10.92 2.46 -8.82
C PHE A 139 11.16 1.75 -10.16
N CYS A 140 10.95 0.44 -10.16
CA CYS A 140 11.26 -0.39 -11.31
C CYS A 140 10.32 -1.58 -11.43
N GLU A 141 10.41 -2.28 -12.56
CA GLU A 141 9.69 -3.52 -12.80
C GLU A 141 10.02 -4.56 -11.72
N LEU A 142 9.06 -5.44 -11.41
CA LEU A 142 9.23 -6.42 -10.34
C LEU A 142 10.42 -7.35 -10.61
N GLY A 143 11.27 -7.53 -9.59
CA GLY A 143 12.48 -8.33 -9.66
C GLY A 143 13.70 -7.58 -10.17
N ALA A 144 13.56 -6.31 -10.56
CA ALA A 144 14.66 -5.47 -11.01
C ALA A 144 15.24 -4.56 -9.91
N GLY A 145 14.66 -4.63 -8.71
CA GLY A 145 15.03 -3.86 -7.52
C GLY A 145 15.55 -4.72 -6.38
N VAL A 146 15.31 -4.27 -5.16
CA VAL A 146 15.87 -4.84 -3.92
C VAL A 146 14.82 -5.37 -2.95
N VAL A 147 13.53 -5.25 -3.27
CA VAL A 147 12.47 -5.73 -2.38
C VAL A 147 12.42 -7.25 -2.41
N ASP A 148 12.43 -7.87 -1.23
CA ASP A 148 12.20 -9.32 -1.09
C ASP A 148 10.70 -9.66 -1.29
N LEU A 149 10.27 -9.63 -2.55
CA LEU A 149 8.90 -9.96 -2.94
C LEU A 149 8.55 -11.43 -2.68
N ALA A 150 9.53 -12.33 -2.73
CA ALA A 150 9.32 -13.74 -2.40
C ALA A 150 8.98 -13.91 -0.92
N GLY A 151 9.73 -13.27 -0.02
CA GLY A 151 9.42 -13.25 1.41
C GLY A 151 8.06 -12.62 1.74
N ILE A 152 7.66 -11.57 1.00
CA ILE A 152 6.31 -11.00 1.14
C ILE A 152 5.24 -12.02 0.71
N VAL A 153 5.43 -12.69 -0.43
CA VAL A 153 4.50 -13.73 -0.90
C VAL A 153 4.36 -14.86 0.12
N ASP A 154 5.47 -15.34 0.69
CA ASP A 154 5.44 -16.37 1.73
C ASP A 154 4.58 -15.93 2.93
N VAL A 155 4.75 -14.69 3.40
CA VAL A 155 3.94 -14.13 4.50
C VAL A 155 2.45 -14.07 4.14
N LEU A 156 2.11 -13.63 2.92
CA LEU A 156 0.72 -13.55 2.46
C LEU A 156 0.07 -14.95 2.36
N LEU A 157 0.80 -15.93 1.84
CA LEU A 157 0.33 -17.32 1.71
C LEU A 157 0.16 -17.98 3.07
N ASP A 158 1.13 -17.85 3.97
CA ASP A 158 1.08 -18.39 5.34
C ASP A 158 -0.11 -17.84 6.13
N ALA A 159 -0.47 -16.57 5.88
CA ALA A 159 -1.61 -15.92 6.50
C ALA A 159 -2.96 -16.20 5.80
N ASN A 160 -2.97 -16.96 4.70
CA ASN A 160 -4.14 -17.14 3.83
C ASN A 160 -4.77 -15.80 3.40
N TYR A 161 -3.94 -14.82 3.05
CA TYR A 161 -4.40 -13.51 2.60
C TYR A 161 -5.31 -13.65 1.37
N ASP A 162 -6.51 -13.07 1.44
CA ASP A 162 -7.54 -13.11 0.41
C ASP A 162 -7.90 -11.73 -0.16
N GLY A 163 -7.17 -10.69 0.25
CA GLY A 163 -7.34 -9.33 -0.24
C GLY A 163 -6.75 -9.10 -1.63
N LEU A 164 -6.88 -7.86 -2.13
CA LEU A 164 -6.32 -7.49 -3.43
C LEU A 164 -4.81 -7.27 -3.33
N ALA A 165 -4.07 -7.78 -4.31
CA ALA A 165 -2.66 -7.47 -4.53
C ALA A 165 -2.49 -6.93 -5.95
N ILE A 166 -1.94 -5.72 -6.09
CA ILE A 166 -1.84 -5.00 -7.36
C ILE A 166 -0.38 -4.76 -7.71
N ILE A 167 0.01 -5.08 -8.93
CA ILE A 167 1.30 -4.67 -9.48
C ILE A 167 1.23 -3.16 -9.76
N GLU A 168 2.08 -2.38 -9.11
CA GLU A 168 2.17 -0.94 -9.29
C GLU A 168 3.56 -0.54 -9.81
N LEU A 169 3.57 0.44 -10.71
CA LEU A 169 4.79 1.13 -11.14
C LEU A 169 4.46 2.56 -11.54
N ASP A 170 5.00 3.56 -10.84
CA ASP A 170 4.72 4.98 -11.11
C ASP A 170 5.26 5.44 -12.46
N ALA A 171 6.49 5.05 -12.76
CA ALA A 171 7.20 5.50 -13.94
C ALA A 171 8.17 4.41 -14.43
N SER A 172 8.24 4.23 -15.75
CA SER A 172 9.24 3.40 -16.40
C SER A 172 9.86 4.15 -17.58
N LYS A 173 11.10 3.76 -17.92
CA LYS A 173 11.74 4.15 -19.19
C LYS A 173 11.25 3.30 -20.36
N LYS A 174 10.49 2.23 -20.09
CA LYS A 174 9.88 1.32 -21.06
C LYS A 174 8.43 1.72 -21.30
N THR A 175 7.78 1.06 -22.27
CA THR A 175 6.33 1.23 -22.42
C THR A 175 5.58 0.56 -21.25
N ALA A 176 4.35 1.00 -21.00
CA ALA A 176 3.49 0.37 -20.00
C ALA A 176 3.28 -1.12 -20.30
N GLU A 177 3.10 -1.48 -21.58
CA GLU A 177 2.95 -2.88 -22.01
C GLU A 177 4.19 -3.73 -21.70
N GLN A 178 5.39 -3.25 -22.04
CA GLN A 178 6.64 -3.96 -21.75
C GLN A 178 6.82 -4.18 -20.25
N SER A 179 6.64 -3.12 -19.46
CA SER A 179 6.78 -3.17 -18.00
C SER A 179 5.77 -4.12 -17.36
N THR A 180 4.55 -4.14 -17.88
CA THR A 180 3.47 -5.03 -17.43
C THR A 180 3.81 -6.49 -17.74
N LEU A 181 4.24 -6.79 -18.98
CA LEU A 181 4.60 -8.15 -19.38
C LEU A 181 5.77 -8.70 -18.58
N GLU A 182 6.79 -7.88 -18.31
CA GLU A 182 7.93 -8.27 -17.47
C GLU A 182 7.51 -8.54 -16.03
N SER A 183 6.70 -7.68 -15.43
CA SER A 183 6.22 -7.86 -14.05
C SER A 183 5.29 -9.08 -13.93
N ILE A 184 4.43 -9.32 -14.92
CA ILE A 184 3.61 -10.55 -15.00
C ILE A 184 4.49 -11.79 -15.11
N ALA A 185 5.53 -11.75 -15.94
CA ALA A 185 6.47 -12.86 -16.08
C ALA A 185 7.20 -13.13 -14.76
N TYR A 186 7.66 -12.09 -14.06
CA TYR A 186 8.27 -12.24 -12.74
C TYR A 186 7.32 -12.89 -11.72
N VAL A 187 6.08 -12.41 -11.64
CA VAL A 187 5.07 -12.96 -10.72
C VAL A 187 4.76 -14.43 -11.02
N ARG A 188 4.66 -14.81 -12.29
CA ARG A 188 4.35 -16.20 -12.68
C ARG A 188 5.56 -17.12 -12.59
N ASP A 189 6.67 -16.71 -13.18
CA ASP A 189 7.82 -17.58 -13.45
C ASP A 189 8.82 -17.59 -12.29
N THR A 190 8.89 -16.52 -11.50
CA THR A 190 9.79 -16.41 -10.34
C THR A 190 9.04 -16.60 -9.02
N LEU A 191 7.94 -15.88 -8.79
CA LEU A 191 7.16 -16.02 -7.55
C LEU A 191 6.23 -17.24 -7.56
N GLY A 192 6.07 -17.91 -8.71
CA GLY A 192 5.26 -19.12 -8.84
C GLY A 192 3.76 -18.88 -8.67
N LEU A 193 3.28 -17.63 -8.78
CA LEU A 193 1.89 -17.29 -8.56
C LEU A 193 1.06 -17.51 -9.83
N VAL A 194 -0.14 -18.06 -9.65
CA VAL A 194 -1.11 -18.25 -10.72
C VAL A 194 -2.00 -17.02 -10.82
N LEU A 195 -1.83 -16.25 -11.89
CA LEU A 195 -2.71 -15.12 -12.20
C LEU A 195 -4.01 -15.64 -12.83
N THR A 196 -5.06 -15.71 -12.03
CA THR A 196 -6.38 -16.13 -12.51
C THR A 196 -7.22 -14.90 -12.83
N PRO A 197 -7.65 -14.69 -14.09
CA PRO A 197 -8.64 -13.66 -14.38
C PRO A 197 -9.93 -13.99 -13.62
N GLN A 198 -10.44 -13.05 -12.82
CA GLN A 198 -11.79 -13.21 -12.24
C GLN A 198 -12.80 -13.45 -13.39
N GLY A 199 -13.51 -14.58 -13.33
CA GLY A 199 -14.50 -14.98 -14.33
C GLY A 199 -14.09 -16.15 -15.24
N ALA A 200 -12.82 -16.59 -15.22
CA ALA A 200 -12.46 -17.87 -15.82
C ALA A 200 -12.93 -18.99 -14.88
N LYS A 201 -14.12 -19.56 -15.13
CA LYS A 201 -14.50 -20.83 -14.52
C LYS A 201 -13.39 -21.84 -14.82
N ALA A 202 -12.83 -22.46 -13.79
CA ALA A 202 -12.00 -23.65 -13.97
C ALA A 202 -12.80 -24.64 -14.82
N THR A 203 -12.31 -24.92 -16.03
CA THR A 203 -12.81 -25.97 -16.91
C THR A 203 -12.22 -27.30 -16.53
#